data_AF-A0A3D6CRA6-F1
#
_entry.id   AF-A0A3D6CRA6-F1
#
_cell.length_a   1.000
_cell.length_b   1.000
_cell.length_c   1.000
_cell.angle_alpha   90.00
_cell.angle_beta   90.00
_cell.angle_gamma   90.00
#
_symmetry.space_group_name_H-M   'P 1'
#
loop_
_entity.id
_entity.type
_entity.pdbx_description
1 polymer ?
#
loop_
_entity_poly.entity_id
_entity_poly.type
_entity_poly.pdbx_seq_one_letter_code
_entity_poly.pdbx_strand_id
1 'polypeptide(L)'
;MTDKPTFLDGIAQILRENGLTAAITALIGGGFAIAASVTRKAFTNEAMLDQLKRELHLERDRIDKQRAEDRKADADRLERIEADIRAMRDLMFEAFQRGRTD
;
A
#
# COMPACT_ATOMS: atom_id res chain seq x y z
N MET A 1 7.66 -25.97 -34.16
CA MET A 1 7.07 -25.65 -32.84
C MET A 1 6.98 -26.96 -32.07
N THR A 2 7.70 -27.10 -30.98
CA THR A 2 7.59 -28.28 -30.09
C THR A 2 6.39 -28.07 -29.19
N ASP A 3 5.26 -28.70 -29.52
CA ASP A 3 4.13 -28.79 -28.61
C ASP A 3 4.59 -29.52 -27.34
N LYS A 4 4.61 -28.79 -26.23
CA LYS A 4 4.83 -29.41 -24.93
C LYS A 4 3.57 -30.19 -24.59
N PRO A 5 3.65 -31.51 -24.35
CA PRO A 5 2.48 -32.31 -24.03
C PRO A 5 1.82 -31.75 -22.77
N THR A 6 0.50 -31.61 -22.82
CA THR A 6 -0.30 -31.19 -21.67
C THR A 6 -0.22 -32.27 -20.58
N PHE A 7 -0.49 -31.91 -19.32
CA PHE A 7 -0.48 -32.88 -18.21
C PHE A 7 -1.32 -34.13 -18.49
N LEU A 8 -2.49 -33.95 -19.11
CA LEU A 8 -3.38 -35.05 -19.51
C LEU A 8 -2.79 -35.90 -20.66
N ASP A 9 -2.08 -35.27 -21.60
CA ASP A 9 -1.39 -35.97 -22.69
C ASP A 9 -0.25 -36.84 -22.14
N GLY A 10 0.47 -36.34 -21.13
CA GLY A 10 1.49 -37.10 -20.41
C GLY A 10 0.91 -38.30 -19.66
N ILE A 11 -0.25 -38.17 -19.02
CA ILE A 11 -0.93 -39.29 -18.35
C ILE A 11 -1.45 -40.31 -19.37
N ALA A 12 -2.02 -39.85 -20.49
CA ALA A 12 -2.50 -40.72 -21.56
C ALA A 12 -1.35 -41.52 -22.19
N GLN A 13 -0.18 -40.90 -22.33
CA GLN A 13 1.04 -41.57 -22.78
C GLN A 13 1.52 -42.60 -21.75
N ILE A 14 1.59 -42.24 -20.47
CA ILE A 14 2.00 -43.17 -19.39
C ILE A 14 1.03 -44.36 -19.31
N LEU A 15 -0.27 -44.13 -19.47
CA LEU A 15 -1.28 -45.19 -19.50
C LEU A 15 -1.02 -46.18 -20.65
N ARG A 16 -0.69 -45.65 -21.83
CA ARG A 16 -0.42 -46.44 -23.04
C ARG A 16 0.90 -47.21 -22.97
N GLU A 17 1.92 -46.65 -22.32
CA GLU A 17 3.28 -47.21 -22.29
C GLU A 17 3.55 -48.09 -21.05
N ASN A 18 2.98 -47.74 -19.89
CA ASN A 18 3.32 -48.33 -18.60
C ASN A 18 2.11 -48.92 -17.85
N GLY A 19 0.91 -48.84 -18.42
CA GLY A 19 -0.31 -49.41 -17.88
C GLY A 19 -0.99 -48.57 -16.80
N LEU A 20 -2.13 -49.09 -16.32
CA LEU A 20 -3.08 -48.34 -15.47
C LEU A 20 -2.47 -47.89 -14.14
N THR A 21 -1.70 -48.76 -13.47
CA THR A 21 -1.12 -48.47 -12.14
C THR A 21 -0.12 -47.33 -12.18
N ALA A 22 0.70 -47.26 -13.24
CA ALA A 22 1.66 -46.18 -13.44
C ALA A 22 0.93 -44.85 -13.73
N ALA A 23 -0.14 -44.89 -14.53
CA ALA A 23 -0.94 -43.71 -14.85
C ALA A 23 -1.64 -43.15 -13.59
N ILE A 24 -2.22 -44.01 -12.75
CA ILE A 24 -2.84 -43.60 -11.48
C ILE A 24 -1.81 -42.93 -10.56
N THR A 25 -0.63 -43.53 -10.42
CA THR A 25 0.46 -42.97 -9.61
C THR A 25 0.91 -41.60 -10.13
N ALA A 26 1.06 -41.46 -11.45
CA ALA A 26 1.42 -40.19 -12.07
C ALA A 26 0.34 -39.11 -11.89
N LEU A 27 -0.95 -39.50 -11.96
CA LEU A 27 -2.08 -38.59 -11.76
C LEU A 27 -2.15 -38.11 -10.31
N ILE A 28 -1.99 -39.01 -9.35
CA ILE A 28 -1.95 -38.67 -7.92
C ILE A 28 -0.74 -37.78 -7.60
N GLY A 29 0.46 -38.18 -8.04
CA GLY A 29 1.69 -37.41 -7.82
C GLY A 29 1.65 -36.02 -8.47
N GLY A 30 1.15 -35.95 -9.71
CA GLY A 30 0.94 -34.68 -10.41
C GLY A 30 -0.10 -33.79 -9.73
N GLY A 31 -1.18 -34.38 -9.22
CA GLY A 31 -2.19 -33.67 -8.42
C GLY A 31 -1.60 -33.05 -7.15
N PHE A 32 -0.78 -33.80 -6.41
CA PHE A 32 -0.07 -33.27 -5.25
C PHE A 32 0.93 -32.17 -5.61
N ALA A 33 1.64 -32.29 -6.73
CA ALA A 33 2.55 -31.25 -7.19
C ALA A 33 1.81 -29.94 -7.52
N ILE A 34 0.65 -30.03 -8.17
CA ILE A 34 -0.20 -28.87 -8.47
C ILE A 34 -0.71 -28.25 -7.16
N ALA A 35 -1.26 -29.06 -6.26
CA ALA A 35 -1.75 -28.60 -4.95
C ALA A 35 -0.64 -27.88 -4.15
N ALA A 36 0.56 -28.46 -4.09
CA ALA A 36 1.71 -27.84 -3.44
C ALA A 36 2.10 -26.50 -4.09
N SER A 37 2.03 -26.40 -5.42
CA SER A 37 2.35 -25.17 -6.15
C SER A 37 1.33 -24.05 -5.89
N VAL A 38 0.03 -24.38 -5.85
CA VAL A 38 -1.06 -23.43 -5.57
C VAL A 38 -0.99 -22.98 -4.12
N THR A 39 -0.81 -23.91 -3.19
CA THR A 39 -0.64 -23.61 -1.76
C THR A 39 0.58 -22.73 -1.51
N ARG A 40 1.73 -23.01 -2.15
CA ARG A 40 2.92 -22.14 -2.06
C ARG A 40 2.63 -20.73 -2.58
N LYS A 41 1.94 -20.60 -3.73
CA LYS A 41 1.56 -19.30 -4.28
C LYS A 41 0.59 -18.55 -3.37
N ALA A 42 -0.41 -19.23 -2.82
CA ALA A 42 -1.38 -18.64 -1.90
C ALA A 42 -0.68 -18.10 -0.65
N PHE A 43 0.17 -18.89 0.00
CA PHE A 43 0.94 -18.45 1.16
C PHE A 43 1.88 -17.28 0.84
N THR A 44 2.55 -17.28 -0.32
CA THR A 44 3.39 -16.14 -0.70
C THR A 44 2.58 -14.89 -0.97
N ASN A 45 1.37 -15.03 -1.52
CA ASN A 45 0.49 -13.90 -1.80
C ASN A 45 -0.07 -13.31 -0.50
N GLU A 46 -0.46 -14.15 0.46
CA GLU A 46 -0.89 -13.71 1.80
C GLU A 46 0.25 -13.01 2.55
N ALA A 47 1.46 -13.57 2.53
CA ALA A 47 2.63 -12.95 3.14
C ALA A 47 2.96 -11.58 2.51
N MET A 48 2.86 -11.48 1.18
CA MET A 48 3.05 -10.24 0.44
C MET A 48 1.96 -9.21 0.75
N LEU A 49 0.69 -9.64 0.84
CA LEU A 49 -0.43 -8.79 1.23
C LEU A 49 -0.26 -8.22 2.64
N ASP A 50 0.16 -9.05 3.59
CA ASP A 50 0.39 -8.60 4.97
C ASP A 50 1.58 -7.65 5.09
N GLN A 51 2.63 -7.86 4.29
CA GLN A 51 3.72 -6.89 4.21
C GLN A 51 3.23 -5.56 3.62
N LEU A 52 2.49 -5.59 2.51
CA LEU A 52 1.96 -4.39 1.88
C LEU A 52 1.01 -3.61 2.79
N LYS A 53 0.16 -4.30 3.57
CA LYS A 53 -0.69 -3.66 4.58
C LYS A 53 0.14 -2.94 5.65
N ARG A 54 1.21 -3.57 6.14
CA ARG A 54 2.12 -2.94 7.12
C ARG A 54 2.80 -1.70 6.56
N GLU A 55 3.32 -1.79 5.34
CA GLU A 55 3.95 -0.65 4.65
C GLU A 55 2.95 0.49 4.45
N LEU A 56 1.73 0.18 4.01
CA LEU A 56 0.66 1.17 3.82
C LEU A 56 0.27 1.86 5.13
N HIS A 57 0.19 1.12 6.24
CA HIS A 57 -0.10 1.70 7.55
C HIS A 57 1.01 2.66 7.99
N LEU A 58 2.28 2.28 7.84
CA LEU A 58 3.40 3.15 8.19
C LEU A 58 3.44 4.43 7.34
N GLU A 59 3.17 4.31 6.04
CA GLU A 59 3.13 5.47 5.15
C GLU A 59 1.96 6.40 5.49
N ARG A 60 0.80 5.85 5.83
CA ARG A 60 -0.35 6.63 6.26
C ARG A 60 -0.09 7.39 7.56
N ASP A 61 0.50 6.75 8.55
CA ASP A 61 0.88 7.40 9.82
C ASP A 61 1.87 8.55 9.58
N ARG A 62 2.81 8.36 8.64
CA ARG A 62 3.76 9.41 8.25
C ARG A 62 3.07 10.61 7.61
N ILE A 63 2.15 10.37 6.68
CA ILE A 63 1.38 11.43 6.02
C ILE A 63 0.50 12.17 7.03
N ASP A 64 -0.18 11.44 7.91
CA ASP A 64 -1.07 12.05 8.90
C ASP A 64 -0.28 12.91 9.90
N LYS A 65 0.92 12.47 10.29
CA LYS A 65 1.85 13.28 11.09
C LYS A 65 2.30 14.54 10.34
N GLN A 66 2.69 14.40 9.08
CA GLN A 66 3.10 15.55 8.26
C GLN A 66 1.96 16.57 8.12
N ARG A 67 0.73 16.12 7.85
CA ARG A 67 -0.46 16.98 7.78
C ARG A 67 -0.75 17.68 9.12
N ALA A 68 -0.48 17.03 10.25
CA ALA A 68 -0.64 17.65 11.55
C ALA A 68 0.42 18.74 11.78
N GLU A 69 1.67 18.50 11.38
CA GLU A 69 2.76 19.47 11.44
C GLU A 69 2.48 20.67 10.52
N ASP A 70 2.02 20.43 9.28
CA ASP A 70 1.67 21.48 8.33
C ASP A 70 0.53 22.37 8.86
N ARG A 71 -0.54 21.76 9.40
CA ARG A 71 -1.65 22.51 10.03
C ARG A 71 -1.17 23.36 11.20
N LYS A 72 -0.22 22.86 11.98
CA LYS A 72 0.35 23.61 13.11
C LYS A 72 1.18 24.80 12.60
N ALA A 73 2.05 24.57 11.62
CA ALA A 73 2.87 25.63 11.03
C ALA A 73 2.01 26.74 10.41
N ASP A 74 0.91 26.37 9.75
CA ASP A 74 -0.06 27.32 9.20
C ASP A 74 -0.77 28.10 10.31
N ALA A 75 -1.16 27.46 11.41
CA ALA A 75 -1.78 28.13 12.56
C ALA A 75 -0.82 29.15 13.20
N ASP A 76 0.44 28.76 13.43
CA ASP A 76 1.47 29.65 13.99
C ASP A 76 1.74 30.84 13.06
N ARG A 77 1.69 30.62 11.74
CA ARG A 77 1.82 31.68 10.74
C ARG A 77 0.64 32.65 10.77
N LEU A 78 -0.59 32.14 10.89
CA LEU A 78 -1.79 32.96 10.99
C LEU A 78 -1.80 33.80 12.27
N GLU A 79 -1.38 33.23 13.41
CA GLU A 79 -1.28 33.95 14.67
C GLU A 79 -0.31 35.14 14.57
N ARG A 80 0.83 34.95 13.90
CA ARG A 80 1.79 36.04 13.66
C ARG A 80 1.22 37.16 12.80
N ILE A 81 0.50 36.79 11.74
CA ILE A 81 -0.17 37.77 10.86
C ILE A 81 -1.23 38.54 11.65
N GLU A 82 -2.02 37.87 12.48
CA GLU A 82 -3.02 38.53 13.32
C GLU A 82 -2.38 39.51 14.32
N ALA A 83 -1.27 39.12 14.94
CA ALA A 83 -0.53 39.99 15.85
C ALA A 83 -0.01 41.25 15.15
N ASP A 84 0.51 41.12 13.93
CA ASP A 84 1.00 42.24 13.11
C ASP A 84 -0.15 43.18 12.70
N ILE A 85 -1.27 42.62 12.23
CA ILE A 85 -2.50 43.39 11.93
C ILE A 85 -2.95 44.19 13.15
N ARG A 86 -2.94 43.57 14.33
CA ARG A 86 -3.33 44.21 15.58
C ARG A 86 -2.40 45.36 15.93
N ALA A 87 -1.09 45.16 15.81
CA ALA A 87 -0.09 46.20 16.04
C ALA A 87 -0.24 47.38 15.07
N MET A 88 -0.38 47.12 13.77
CA MET A 88 -0.63 48.15 12.76
C MET A 88 -1.90 48.95 13.04
N ARG A 89 -2.98 48.25 13.40
CA ARG A 89 -4.26 48.87 13.74
C ARG A 89 -4.09 49.82 14.93
N ASP A 90 -3.39 49.40 15.98
CA ASP A 90 -3.18 50.21 17.17
C ASP A 90 -2.33 51.46 16.87
N LEU A 91 -1.27 51.33 16.06
CA LEU A 91 -0.47 52.47 15.59
C LEU A 91 -1.31 53.49 14.78
N MET A 92 -2.17 53.01 13.89
CA MET A 92 -3.05 53.88 13.10
C MET A 92 -4.09 54.59 13.97
N PHE A 93 -4.65 53.90 14.97
CA PHE A 93 -5.56 54.52 15.93
C PHE A 93 -4.86 55.60 16.76
N GLU A 94 -3.64 55.35 17.23
CA GLU A 94 -2.86 56.34 17.99
C GLU A 94 -2.57 57.58 17.14
N ALA A 95 -2.10 57.39 15.89
CA ALA A 95 -1.86 58.49 14.96
C ALA A 95 -3.13 59.31 14.68
N PHE A 96 -4.28 58.64 14.50
CA PHE A 96 -5.56 59.30 14.28
C PHE A 96 -6.09 60.06 15.51
N GLN A 97 -5.80 59.58 16.73
CA GLN A 97 -6.17 60.29 17.96
C GLN A 97 -5.30 61.53 18.15
N ARG A 98 -3.99 61.42 17.90
CA ARG A 98 -3.04 62.52 18.07
C ARG A 98 -3.30 63.70 17.13
N GLY A 99 -3.74 63.44 15.90
CA GLY A 99 -4.15 64.48 14.94
C GLY A 99 -5.49 65.16 15.24
N ARG A 100 -6.21 64.73 16.30
CA ARG A 100 -7.48 65.33 16.75
C ARG A 100 -7.32 66.17 18.03
N THR A 101 -6.13 66.14 18.63
CA THR A 101 -5.78 66.84 19.88
C THR A 101 -4.86 68.04 19.68
N ASP A 102 -4.36 68.27 18.45
CA ASP A 102 -3.85 69.56 17.96
C ASP A 102 -4.97 70.29 17.19
#